data_AF-A0A0M1JEF2-F1
#
_entry.id   AF-A0A0M1JEF2-F1
#
_cell.length_a   1.000
_cell.length_b   1.000
_cell.length_c   1.000
_cell.angle_alpha   90.00
_cell.angle_beta   90.00
_cell.angle_gamma   90.00
#
_symmetry.space_group_name_H-M   'P 1'
#
loop_
_entity.id
_entity.type
_entity.pdbx_description
1 polymer ?
#
loop_
_entity_poly.entity_id
_entity_poly.type
_entity_poly.pdbx_seq_one_letter_code
_entity_poly.pdbx_strand_id
1 'polypeptide(L)'
;MSNGIFGSLSGAYLAAAKNTFYYILVAPWLLKPIVLVIAIYYAMALVGVACIFAVFIALDWLAMLTDSIRGYFLRLMEHQSEAIENSLLAFLFRPLLLMVITPFFLLAVFIPKFSSSNALTHLATNELSDMLSGAGAFKKINQIIWKAANNLFVYVVKAPLVLKPIAALVAIFYSIVLICVGAAFFVLIPIDWLSRLISNIRYGIVRFANRQQDSIRHSMFSFLFAPILLIILAPLFLLLILLPKFTTDVDIEV
;
A
#
# COMPACT_ATOMS: atom_id res chain seq x y z
N MET A 1 -15.20 7.08 1.33
CA MET A 1 -14.20 6.48 0.41
C MET A 1 -12.83 6.91 0.91
N SER A 2 -11.92 5.96 1.14
CA SER A 2 -10.57 6.30 1.61
C SER A 2 -9.88 7.19 0.57
N ASN A 3 -9.39 8.38 0.97
CA ASN A 3 -8.71 9.28 0.05
C ASN A 3 -7.31 8.70 -0.26
N GLY A 4 -7.03 8.40 -1.53
CA GLY A 4 -5.69 8.01 -1.97
C GLY A 4 -4.65 9.12 -1.72
N ILE A 5 -3.38 8.86 -2.03
CA ILE A 5 -2.30 9.83 -1.77
C ILE A 5 -2.53 11.13 -2.54
N PHE A 6 -2.91 11.04 -3.83
CA PHE A 6 -3.14 12.22 -4.66
C PHE A 6 -4.38 13.00 -4.19
N GLY A 7 -5.47 12.31 -3.84
CA GLY A 7 -6.65 12.93 -3.24
C GLY A 7 -6.37 13.61 -1.89
N SER A 8 -5.58 12.96 -1.03
CA SER A 8 -5.18 13.50 0.27
C SER A 8 -4.31 14.74 0.14
N LEU A 9 -3.36 14.74 -0.80
CA LEU A 9 -2.54 15.92 -1.08
C LEU A 9 -3.37 17.04 -1.70
N SER A 10 -4.17 16.76 -2.73
CA SER A 10 -5.05 17.77 -3.33
C SER A 10 -5.93 18.44 -2.25
N GLY A 11 -6.51 17.63 -1.35
CA GLY A 11 -7.26 18.14 -0.19
C GLY A 11 -6.40 18.97 0.77
N ALA A 12 -5.18 18.54 1.10
CA ALA A 12 -4.26 19.29 1.97
C ALA A 12 -3.86 20.65 1.38
N TYR A 13 -3.60 20.73 0.07
CA TYR A 13 -3.26 21.99 -0.61
C TYR A 13 -4.48 22.92 -0.72
N LEU A 14 -5.69 22.39 -0.95
CA LEU A 14 -6.93 23.17 -0.86
C LEU A 14 -7.19 23.69 0.56
N ALA A 15 -6.96 22.86 1.58
CA ALA A 15 -7.07 23.26 2.96
C ALA A 15 -6.05 24.35 3.33
N ALA A 16 -4.81 24.23 2.83
CA ALA A 16 -3.78 25.27 2.98
C ALA A 16 -4.24 26.60 2.38
N ALA A 17 -4.81 26.58 1.16
CA ALA A 17 -5.36 27.76 0.51
C ALA A 17 -6.55 28.37 1.29
N LYS A 18 -7.37 27.55 1.95
CA LYS A 18 -8.45 28.04 2.81
C LYS A 18 -7.90 28.64 4.11
N ASN A 19 -6.86 28.04 4.68
CA ASN A 19 -6.27 28.46 5.93
C ASN A 19 -5.52 29.79 5.82
N THR A 20 -5.01 30.17 4.64
CA THR A 20 -4.46 31.52 4.42
C THR A 20 -5.54 32.59 4.62
N PHE A 21 -6.79 32.34 4.19
CA PHE A 21 -7.91 33.26 4.43
C PHE A 21 -8.36 33.27 5.90
N TYR A 22 -8.36 32.12 6.59
CA TYR A 22 -8.67 32.07 8.02
C TYR A 22 -7.71 32.92 8.85
N TYR A 23 -6.43 32.97 8.47
CA TYR A 23 -5.45 33.79 9.17
C TYR A 23 -5.79 35.30 9.15
N ILE A 24 -6.45 35.79 8.10
CA ILE A 24 -6.88 37.20 7.99
C ILE A 24 -7.82 37.60 9.14
N LEU A 25 -8.67 36.67 9.59
CA LEU A 25 -9.61 36.91 10.68
C LEU A 25 -8.88 37.13 12.02
N VAL A 26 -7.74 36.45 12.20
CA VAL A 26 -6.92 36.48 13.42
C VAL A 26 -5.89 37.62 13.38
N ALA A 27 -5.53 38.10 12.19
CA ALA A 27 -4.51 39.12 12.01
C ALA A 27 -4.90 40.48 12.64
N PRO A 28 -3.92 41.24 13.18
CA PRO A 28 -4.14 42.59 13.67
C PRO A 28 -4.79 43.48 12.62
N TRP A 29 -5.76 44.31 13.01
CA TRP A 29 -6.59 45.11 12.09
C TRP A 29 -5.77 45.95 11.09
N LEU A 30 -4.65 46.53 11.54
CA LEU A 30 -3.76 47.35 10.71
C LEU A 30 -3.07 46.56 9.57
N LEU A 31 -2.81 45.27 9.78
CA LEU A 31 -2.10 44.41 8.81
C LEU A 31 -3.04 43.68 7.84
N LYS A 32 -4.35 43.66 8.13
CA LYS A 32 -5.36 42.97 7.30
C LYS A 32 -5.29 43.29 5.80
N PRO A 33 -5.16 44.54 5.33
CA PRO A 33 -5.11 44.80 3.89
C PRO A 33 -3.88 44.18 3.22
N ILE A 34 -2.73 44.16 3.89
CA ILE A 34 -1.50 43.56 3.37
C ILE A 34 -1.60 42.03 3.40
N VAL A 35 -2.07 41.46 4.51
CA VAL A 35 -2.27 40.02 4.68
C VAL A 35 -3.27 39.48 3.66
N LEU A 36 -4.32 40.23 3.32
CA LEU A 36 -5.30 39.86 2.30
C LEU A 36 -4.64 39.69 0.92
N VAL A 37 -3.80 40.64 0.48
CA VAL A 37 -3.12 40.56 -0.82
C VAL A 37 -2.20 39.33 -0.88
N ILE A 38 -1.45 39.09 0.20
CA ILE A 38 -0.56 37.91 0.32
C ILE A 38 -1.38 36.62 0.31
N ALA A 39 -2.49 36.57 1.05
CA ALA A 39 -3.35 35.40 1.12
C ALA A 39 -3.97 35.05 -0.23
N ILE A 40 -4.38 36.04 -1.03
CA ILE A 40 -4.90 35.83 -2.40
C ILE A 40 -3.82 35.20 -3.29
N TYR A 41 -2.60 35.76 -3.26
CA TYR A 41 -1.49 35.23 -4.06
C TYR A 41 -1.17 33.78 -3.69
N TYR A 42 -1.03 33.47 -2.39
CA TYR A 42 -0.78 32.11 -1.93
C TYR A 42 -1.93 31.16 -2.22
N ALA A 43 -3.17 31.59 -2.04
CA ALA A 43 -4.33 30.76 -2.34
C ALA A 43 -4.38 30.39 -3.83
N MET A 44 -4.17 31.34 -4.73
CA MET A 44 -4.12 31.06 -6.17
C MET A 44 -3.05 30.02 -6.53
N ALA A 45 -1.84 30.19 -6.00
CA ALA A 45 -0.73 29.26 -6.26
C ALA A 45 -1.02 27.86 -5.68
N LEU A 46 -1.50 27.77 -4.44
CA LEU A 46 -1.83 26.51 -3.77
C LEU A 46 -3.00 25.79 -4.44
N VAL A 47 -4.02 26.50 -4.91
CA VAL A 47 -5.12 25.92 -5.71
C VAL A 47 -4.59 25.38 -7.04
N GLY A 48 -3.69 26.11 -7.71
CA GLY A 48 -3.04 25.61 -8.92
C GLY A 48 -2.33 24.27 -8.69
N VAL A 49 -1.56 24.17 -7.61
CA VAL A 49 -0.90 22.92 -7.20
C VAL A 49 -1.92 21.82 -6.84
N ALA A 50 -2.98 22.16 -6.13
CA ALA A 50 -4.03 21.19 -5.78
C ALA A 50 -4.71 20.60 -7.03
N CYS A 51 -4.94 21.41 -8.06
CA CYS A 51 -5.48 20.97 -9.34
C CYS A 51 -4.54 19.99 -10.06
N ILE A 52 -3.22 20.25 -10.03
CA ILE A 52 -2.23 19.31 -10.60
C ILE A 52 -2.36 17.95 -9.92
N PHE A 53 -2.39 17.89 -8.59
CA PHE A 53 -2.59 16.63 -7.87
C PHE A 53 -3.97 16.01 -8.13
N ALA A 54 -5.01 16.81 -8.33
CA ALA A 54 -6.36 16.33 -8.63
C ALA A 54 -6.43 15.55 -9.96
N VAL A 55 -5.68 15.98 -10.99
CA VAL A 55 -5.59 15.25 -12.27
C VAL A 55 -5.08 13.82 -12.07
N PHE A 56 -4.20 13.61 -11.09
CA PHE A 56 -3.63 12.30 -10.78
C PHE A 56 -4.49 11.43 -9.85
N ILE A 57 -5.68 11.88 -9.43
CA ILE A 57 -6.62 11.05 -8.65
C ILE A 57 -7.04 9.79 -9.43
N ALA A 58 -7.07 9.83 -10.77
CA ALA A 58 -7.32 8.63 -11.57
C ALA A 58 -6.30 7.50 -11.29
N LEU A 59 -5.05 7.84 -10.95
CA LEU A 59 -4.03 6.87 -10.54
C LEU A 59 -4.30 6.27 -9.15
N ASP A 60 -4.97 7.01 -8.26
CA ASP A 60 -5.45 6.47 -6.97
C ASP A 60 -6.48 5.36 -7.22
N TRP A 61 -7.39 5.56 -8.19
CA TRP A 61 -8.41 4.57 -8.55
C TRP A 61 -7.81 3.32 -9.19
N LEU A 62 -6.84 3.50 -10.09
CA LEU A 62 -6.11 2.37 -10.67
C LEU A 62 -5.39 1.57 -9.57
N ALA A 63 -4.76 2.26 -8.62
CA ALA A 63 -4.12 1.62 -7.48
C ALA A 63 -5.14 0.84 -6.62
N MET A 64 -6.30 1.41 -6.31
CA MET A 64 -7.37 0.70 -5.59
C MET A 64 -7.78 -0.58 -6.30
N LEU A 65 -8.02 -0.53 -7.62
CA LEU A 65 -8.40 -1.69 -8.40
C LEU A 65 -7.31 -2.77 -8.38
N THR A 66 -6.04 -2.39 -8.52
CA THR A 66 -4.93 -3.33 -8.41
C THR A 66 -4.81 -3.93 -6.99
N ASP A 67 -5.09 -3.17 -5.92
CA ASP A 67 -5.08 -3.70 -4.54
C ASP A 67 -6.22 -4.70 -4.34
N SER A 68 -7.42 -4.41 -4.84
CA SER A 68 -8.55 -5.34 -4.81
C SER A 68 -8.26 -6.65 -5.53
N ILE A 69 -7.66 -6.58 -6.73
CA ILE A 69 -7.28 -7.78 -7.51
C ILE A 69 -6.23 -8.61 -6.76
N ARG A 70 -5.17 -7.96 -6.23
CA ARG A 70 -4.13 -8.66 -5.47
C ARG A 70 -4.68 -9.28 -4.19
N GLY A 71 -5.51 -8.55 -3.45
CA GLY A 71 -6.18 -9.03 -2.24
C GLY A 71 -7.08 -10.23 -2.52
N TYR A 72 -7.84 -10.20 -3.63
CA TYR A 72 -8.64 -11.34 -4.08
C TYR A 72 -7.78 -12.58 -4.34
N PHE A 73 -6.67 -12.44 -5.08
CA PHE A 73 -5.76 -13.56 -5.34
C PHE A 73 -5.13 -14.11 -4.06
N LEU A 74 -4.71 -13.25 -3.13
CA LEU A 74 -4.14 -13.69 -1.85
C LEU A 74 -5.16 -14.47 -1.01
N ARG A 75 -6.39 -13.95 -0.87
CA ARG A 75 -7.48 -14.65 -0.17
C ARG A 75 -7.80 -15.99 -0.82
N LEU A 76 -7.78 -16.04 -2.16
CA LEU A 76 -7.99 -17.28 -2.90
C LEU A 76 -6.86 -18.29 -2.63
N MET A 77 -5.60 -17.87 -2.68
CA MET A 77 -4.44 -18.73 -2.38
C MET A 77 -4.46 -19.26 -0.95
N GLU A 78 -4.80 -18.41 0.02
CA GLU A 78 -4.93 -18.78 1.43
C GLU A 78 -6.05 -19.82 1.64
N HIS A 79 -7.23 -19.57 1.07
CA HIS A 79 -8.35 -20.52 1.13
C HIS A 79 -7.99 -21.87 0.49
N GLN A 80 -7.27 -21.86 -0.64
CA GLN A 80 -6.81 -23.09 -1.27
C GLN A 80 -5.77 -23.82 -0.43
N SER A 81 -4.86 -23.10 0.22
CA SER A 81 -3.83 -23.68 1.10
C SER A 81 -4.43 -24.35 2.34
N GLU A 82 -5.41 -23.74 2.98
CA GLU A 82 -5.99 -24.26 4.22
C GLU A 82 -6.78 -25.54 3.98
N ALA A 83 -7.55 -25.57 2.90
CA ALA A 83 -8.46 -26.66 2.67
C ALA A 83 -7.82 -27.87 1.94
N ILE A 84 -6.49 -27.90 1.80
CA ILE A 84 -5.72 -29.06 1.29
C ILE A 84 -5.99 -30.31 2.14
N GLU A 85 -6.12 -30.16 3.46
CA GLU A 85 -6.26 -31.30 4.37
C GLU A 85 -7.68 -31.86 4.48
N ASN A 86 -8.67 -31.25 3.80
CA ASN A 86 -10.09 -31.56 4.03
C ASN A 86 -10.59 -32.81 3.29
N SER A 87 -10.01 -33.19 2.14
CA SER A 87 -10.47 -34.33 1.36
C SER A 87 -9.41 -34.85 0.38
N LEU A 88 -9.60 -36.06 -0.15
CA LEU A 88 -8.66 -36.68 -1.13
C LEU A 88 -8.60 -35.88 -2.44
N LEU A 89 -9.76 -35.39 -2.91
CA LEU A 89 -9.82 -34.50 -4.07
C LEU A 89 -9.13 -33.16 -3.78
N ALA A 90 -9.31 -32.60 -2.59
CA ALA A 90 -8.63 -31.38 -2.19
C ALA A 90 -7.11 -31.55 -2.17
N PHE A 91 -6.62 -32.66 -1.62
CA PHE A 91 -5.22 -33.01 -1.57
C PHE A 91 -4.56 -33.11 -2.96
N LEU A 92 -5.28 -33.63 -3.96
CA LEU A 92 -4.77 -33.77 -5.33
C LEU A 92 -4.84 -32.46 -6.14
N PHE A 93 -5.95 -31.73 -6.08
CA PHE A 93 -6.22 -30.62 -7.01
C PHE A 93 -5.86 -29.23 -6.48
N ARG A 94 -5.92 -29.00 -5.16
CA ARG A 94 -5.66 -27.66 -4.60
C ARG A 94 -4.21 -27.21 -4.74
N PRO A 95 -3.18 -28.07 -4.56
CA PRO A 95 -1.79 -27.69 -4.84
C PRO A 95 -1.58 -27.27 -6.30
N LEU A 96 -2.26 -27.95 -7.24
CA LEU A 96 -2.21 -27.63 -8.66
C LEU A 96 -2.87 -26.26 -8.95
N LEU A 97 -4.04 -26.00 -8.36
CA LEU A 97 -4.69 -24.68 -8.43
C LEU A 97 -3.79 -23.58 -7.85
N LEU A 98 -3.13 -23.83 -6.72
CA LEU A 98 -2.22 -22.85 -6.10
C LEU A 98 -1.04 -22.52 -7.03
N MET A 99 -0.47 -23.53 -7.70
CA MET A 99 0.53 -23.34 -8.75
C MET A 99 0.02 -22.53 -9.94
N VAL A 100 -1.25 -22.70 -10.34
CA VAL A 100 -1.84 -21.95 -11.46
C VAL A 100 -2.13 -20.50 -11.06
N ILE A 101 -2.61 -20.25 -9.84
CA ILE A 101 -2.94 -18.90 -9.35
C ILE A 101 -1.68 -18.05 -9.19
N THR A 102 -0.57 -18.67 -8.78
CA THR A 102 0.72 -18.03 -8.53
C THR A 102 1.25 -17.15 -9.70
N PRO A 103 1.34 -17.62 -10.96
CA PRO A 103 1.76 -16.80 -12.09
C PRO A 103 0.76 -15.68 -12.41
N PHE A 104 -0.56 -15.88 -12.21
CA PHE A 104 -1.54 -14.80 -12.35
C PHE A 104 -1.32 -13.71 -11.31
N PHE A 105 -0.95 -14.07 -10.09
CA PHE A 105 -0.56 -13.10 -9.07
C PHE A 105 0.70 -12.33 -9.50
N LEU A 106 1.74 -13.00 -10.01
CA LEU A 106 2.93 -12.32 -10.52
C LEU A 106 2.60 -11.31 -11.63
N LEU A 107 1.72 -11.68 -12.57
CA LEU A 107 1.23 -10.76 -13.60
C LEU A 107 0.52 -9.54 -12.99
N ALA A 108 -0.29 -9.73 -11.96
CA ALA A 108 -0.93 -8.61 -11.24
C ALA A 108 0.08 -7.74 -10.45
N VAL A 109 1.25 -8.28 -10.10
CA VAL A 109 2.33 -7.51 -9.46
C VAL A 109 3.08 -6.63 -10.46
N PHE A 110 3.22 -7.06 -11.72
CA PHE A 110 3.86 -6.25 -12.75
C PHE A 110 3.12 -4.96 -13.11
N ILE A 111 1.86 -4.80 -12.71
CA ILE A 111 1.12 -3.54 -12.85
C ILE A 111 1.64 -2.56 -11.77
N PRO A 112 2.41 -1.52 -12.14
CA PRO A 112 3.01 -0.60 -11.19
C PRO A 112 1.92 0.22 -10.48
N LYS A 113 2.06 0.40 -9.18
CA LYS A 113 1.21 1.29 -8.39
C LYS A 113 1.87 2.65 -8.21
N PHE A 114 1.11 3.70 -8.45
CA PHE A 114 1.53 5.08 -8.17
C PHE A 114 0.92 5.63 -6.88
N SER A 115 -0.03 4.90 -6.26
CA SER A 115 -0.70 5.32 -5.02
C SER A 115 -0.99 4.16 -4.06
N SER A 116 -1.35 4.50 -2.82
CA SER A 116 -1.82 3.60 -1.77
C SER A 116 -3.16 4.10 -1.26
N SER A 117 -4.18 3.28 -1.37
CA SER A 117 -5.54 3.62 -0.93
C SER A 117 -5.71 3.63 0.59
N ASN A 118 -4.91 2.88 1.35
CA ASN A 118 -5.10 2.67 2.80
C ASN A 118 -3.88 3.06 3.68
N ALA A 119 -2.91 3.81 3.14
CA ALA A 119 -1.67 4.11 3.89
C ALA A 119 -1.87 4.97 5.16
N LEU A 120 -2.99 5.69 5.28
CA LEU A 120 -3.23 6.59 6.41
C LEU A 120 -3.70 5.88 7.69
N THR A 121 -4.35 4.72 7.59
CA THR A 121 -4.98 4.03 8.74
C THR A 121 -4.15 2.88 9.31
N HIS A 122 -3.28 2.24 8.53
CA HIS A 122 -2.66 0.96 8.92
C HIS A 122 -1.22 1.04 9.44
N LEU A 123 -0.53 2.17 9.30
CA LEU A 123 0.85 2.32 9.83
C LEU A 123 0.90 2.80 11.28
N ALA A 124 -0.19 3.31 11.85
CA ALA A 124 -0.19 3.82 13.22
C ALA A 124 -0.04 2.74 14.30
N THR A 125 -0.21 1.45 13.97
CA THR A 125 -0.35 0.39 14.97
C THR A 125 0.85 -0.55 15.14
N ASN A 126 1.80 -0.70 14.19
CA ASN A 126 2.92 -1.64 14.36
C ASN A 126 4.21 -1.26 13.58
N GLU A 127 4.73 -0.03 13.71
CA GLU A 127 5.85 0.45 12.86
C GLU A 127 7.19 -0.28 13.04
N LEU A 128 7.52 -0.88 14.20
CA LEU A 128 8.87 -1.41 14.46
C LEU A 128 9.01 -2.94 14.30
N SER A 129 8.01 -3.72 14.73
CA SER A 129 8.02 -5.17 14.57
C SER A 129 7.81 -5.57 13.12
N ASP A 130 6.92 -4.86 12.40
CA ASP A 130 6.69 -5.12 10.99
C ASP A 130 7.80 -4.57 10.09
N MET A 131 8.51 -3.50 10.47
CA MET A 131 9.69 -3.00 9.74
C MET A 131 10.78 -4.06 9.60
N LEU A 132 11.08 -4.80 10.67
CA LEU A 132 12.05 -5.89 10.67
C LEU A 132 11.48 -7.19 10.09
N SER A 133 10.16 -7.39 10.17
CA SER A 133 9.53 -8.59 9.64
C SER A 133 9.48 -8.59 8.11
N GLY A 134 9.45 -7.44 7.44
CA GLY A 134 9.31 -7.39 5.98
C GLY A 134 7.96 -7.96 5.51
N ALA A 135 6.88 -7.65 6.22
CA ALA A 135 5.53 -7.95 5.73
C ALA A 135 5.32 -7.35 4.33
N GLY A 136 4.57 -8.03 3.48
CA GLY A 136 4.57 -7.73 2.06
C GLY A 136 3.95 -8.88 1.31
N ALA A 137 3.53 -8.62 0.08
CA ALA A 137 2.75 -9.59 -0.66
C ALA A 137 3.58 -10.85 -1.02
N PHE A 138 4.89 -10.71 -1.29
CA PHE A 138 5.74 -11.85 -1.58
C PHE A 138 6.07 -12.66 -0.33
N LYS A 139 6.32 -12.00 0.81
CA LYS A 139 6.49 -12.70 2.09
C LYS A 139 5.21 -13.48 2.47
N LYS A 140 4.02 -12.88 2.30
CA LYS A 140 2.74 -13.56 2.59
C LYS A 140 2.54 -14.77 1.68
N ILE A 141 2.83 -14.64 0.39
CA ILE A 141 2.75 -15.79 -0.54
C ILE A 141 3.72 -16.89 -0.14
N ASN A 142 4.96 -16.54 0.21
CA ASN A 142 5.91 -17.51 0.70
C ASN A 142 5.35 -18.26 1.91
N GLN A 143 4.77 -17.55 2.90
CA GLN A 143 4.12 -18.17 4.05
C GLN A 143 2.93 -19.08 3.67
N ILE A 144 2.08 -18.66 2.73
CA ILE A 144 0.96 -19.47 2.22
C ILE A 144 1.49 -20.75 1.56
N ILE A 145 2.56 -20.66 0.75
CA ILE A 145 3.17 -21.80 0.08
C ILE A 145 3.78 -22.79 1.10
N TRP A 146 4.49 -22.30 2.11
CA TRP A 146 5.03 -23.13 3.20
C TRP A 146 3.91 -23.80 4.02
N LYS A 147 2.84 -23.06 4.32
CA LYS A 147 1.64 -23.59 4.99
C LYS A 147 0.97 -24.68 4.13
N ALA A 148 0.84 -24.47 2.83
CA ALA A 148 0.31 -25.46 1.90
C ALA A 148 1.16 -26.74 1.87
N ALA A 149 2.49 -26.59 1.83
CA ALA A 149 3.41 -27.72 1.89
C ALA A 149 3.27 -28.52 3.20
N ASN A 150 3.14 -27.84 4.34
CA ASN A 150 2.91 -28.50 5.63
C ASN A 150 1.55 -29.24 5.66
N ASN A 151 0.49 -28.61 5.16
CA ASN A 151 -0.85 -29.19 5.13
C ASN A 151 -0.92 -30.48 4.27
N LEU A 152 -0.08 -30.62 3.24
CA LEU A 152 0.07 -31.86 2.49
C LEU A 152 0.54 -33.02 3.39
N PHE A 153 1.54 -32.78 4.25
CA PHE A 153 2.03 -33.81 5.17
C PHE A 153 1.05 -34.11 6.30
N VAL A 154 0.31 -33.09 6.77
CA VAL A 154 -0.78 -33.29 7.75
C VAL A 154 -1.86 -34.22 7.18
N TYR A 155 -2.21 -34.08 5.90
CA TYR A 155 -3.16 -34.98 5.24
C TYR A 155 -2.63 -36.43 5.18
N VAL A 156 -1.35 -36.64 4.87
CA VAL A 156 -0.72 -37.98 4.82
C VAL A 156 -0.84 -38.70 6.17
N VAL A 157 -0.67 -37.99 7.28
CA VAL A 157 -0.82 -38.55 8.63
C VAL A 157 -2.25 -39.03 8.88
N LYS A 158 -3.25 -38.25 8.43
CA LYS A 158 -4.70 -38.52 8.59
C LYS A 158 -5.25 -39.56 7.61
N ALA A 159 -4.52 -39.89 6.54
CA ALA A 159 -4.99 -40.79 5.50
C ALA A 159 -5.14 -42.26 5.98
N PRO A 160 -6.06 -43.04 5.37
CA PRO A 160 -6.20 -44.47 5.65
C PRO A 160 -4.89 -45.24 5.41
N LEU A 161 -4.59 -46.24 6.24
CA LEU A 161 -3.29 -46.94 6.27
C LEU A 161 -2.82 -47.45 4.90
N VAL A 162 -3.76 -47.93 4.07
CA VAL A 162 -3.52 -48.46 2.72
C VAL A 162 -3.13 -47.37 1.72
N LEU A 163 -3.66 -46.15 1.89
CA LEU A 163 -3.41 -45.01 0.99
C LEU A 163 -2.18 -44.19 1.41
N LYS A 164 -1.67 -44.37 2.64
CA LYS A 164 -0.50 -43.65 3.16
C LYS A 164 0.73 -43.66 2.24
N PRO A 165 1.20 -44.80 1.69
CA PRO A 165 2.40 -44.79 0.85
C PRO A 165 2.21 -44.00 -0.45
N ILE A 166 1.02 -44.09 -1.06
CA ILE A 166 0.69 -43.36 -2.29
C ILE A 166 0.54 -41.86 -1.99
N ALA A 167 -0.19 -41.51 -0.92
CA ALA A 167 -0.37 -40.13 -0.49
C ALA A 167 0.98 -39.48 -0.10
N ALA A 168 1.88 -40.21 0.55
CA ALA A 168 3.22 -39.73 0.89
C ALA A 168 4.03 -39.38 -0.37
N LEU A 169 4.01 -40.24 -1.40
CA LEU A 169 4.72 -39.99 -2.65
C LEU A 169 4.19 -38.73 -3.35
N VAL A 170 2.87 -38.56 -3.40
CA VAL A 170 2.22 -37.37 -3.96
C VAL A 170 2.55 -36.10 -3.15
N ALA A 171 2.54 -36.18 -1.81
CA ALA A 171 2.91 -35.06 -0.95
C ALA A 171 4.38 -34.65 -1.13
N ILE A 172 5.30 -35.61 -1.25
CA ILE A 172 6.73 -35.33 -1.51
C ILE A 172 6.87 -34.62 -2.86
N PHE A 173 6.24 -35.12 -3.92
CA PHE A 173 6.32 -34.50 -5.23
C PHE A 173 5.77 -33.06 -5.22
N TYR A 174 4.56 -32.85 -4.69
CA TYR A 174 3.98 -31.50 -4.63
C TYR A 174 4.72 -30.56 -3.70
N SER A 175 5.25 -31.04 -2.57
CA SER A 175 6.04 -30.21 -1.67
C SER A 175 7.33 -29.73 -2.31
N ILE A 176 8.05 -30.57 -3.08
CA ILE A 176 9.24 -30.15 -3.83
C ILE A 176 8.88 -29.00 -4.78
N VAL A 177 7.81 -29.14 -5.55
CA VAL A 177 7.42 -28.09 -6.52
C VAL A 177 6.97 -26.81 -5.79
N LEU A 178 6.19 -26.92 -4.71
CA LEU A 178 5.81 -25.78 -3.88
C LEU A 178 7.04 -25.08 -3.26
N ILE A 179 8.03 -25.83 -2.78
CA ILE A 179 9.28 -25.27 -2.25
C ILE A 179 10.04 -24.50 -3.34
N CYS A 180 10.15 -25.04 -4.56
CA CYS A 180 10.77 -24.33 -5.68
C CYS A 180 10.06 -23.00 -5.98
N VAL A 181 8.73 -23.00 -5.98
CA VAL A 181 7.93 -21.78 -6.17
C VAL A 181 8.14 -20.80 -5.01
N GLY A 182 8.10 -21.28 -3.76
CA GLY A 182 8.34 -20.47 -2.56
C GLY A 182 9.74 -19.84 -2.56
N ALA A 183 10.77 -20.58 -2.99
CA ALA A 183 12.13 -20.07 -3.13
C ALA A 183 12.22 -18.94 -4.17
N ALA A 184 11.49 -19.04 -5.29
CA ALA A 184 11.42 -17.95 -6.26
C ALA A 184 10.83 -16.67 -5.64
N PHE A 185 9.78 -16.78 -4.82
CA PHE A 185 9.24 -15.63 -4.08
C PHE A 185 10.16 -15.11 -2.99
N PHE A 186 10.92 -16.00 -2.33
CA PHE A 186 11.88 -15.61 -1.31
C PHE A 186 12.93 -14.65 -1.88
N VAL A 187 13.42 -14.90 -3.10
CA VAL A 187 14.35 -14.00 -3.81
C VAL A 187 13.72 -12.63 -4.11
N LEU A 188 12.39 -12.56 -4.21
CA LEU A 188 11.65 -11.32 -4.47
C LEU A 188 11.31 -10.52 -3.20
N ILE A 189 11.51 -11.06 -1.99
CA ILE A 189 11.24 -10.37 -0.71
C ILE A 189 11.95 -9.01 -0.59
N PRO A 190 13.21 -8.82 -1.03
CA PRO A 190 13.85 -7.50 -0.97
C PRO A 190 13.07 -6.39 -1.71
N ILE A 191 12.26 -6.75 -2.72
CA ILE A 191 11.38 -5.80 -3.43
C ILE A 191 10.26 -5.29 -2.51
N ASP A 192 9.77 -6.12 -1.57
CA ASP A 192 8.79 -5.70 -0.57
C ASP A 192 9.37 -4.60 0.34
N TRP A 193 10.66 -4.69 0.70
CA TRP A 193 11.32 -3.67 1.52
C TRP A 193 11.45 -2.34 0.77
N LEU A 194 11.83 -2.37 -0.51
CA LEU A 194 11.90 -1.18 -1.36
C LEU A 194 10.51 -0.52 -1.50
N SER A 195 9.47 -1.33 -1.70
CA SER A 195 8.10 -0.84 -1.81
C SER A 195 7.60 -0.16 -0.53
N ARG A 196 7.99 -0.70 0.63
CA ARG A 196 7.71 -0.10 1.94
C ARG A 196 8.43 1.21 2.15
N LEU A 197 9.71 1.29 1.77
CA LEU A 197 10.46 2.55 1.81
C LEU A 197 9.74 3.64 1.00
N ILE A 198 9.30 3.32 -0.22
CA ILE A 198 8.54 4.25 -1.08
C ILE A 198 7.22 4.65 -0.40
N SER A 199 6.51 3.70 0.22
CA SER A 199 5.25 3.98 0.92
C SER A 199 5.46 4.90 2.13
N ASN A 200 6.53 4.70 2.90
CA ASN A 200 6.90 5.55 4.03
C ASN A 200 7.25 6.98 3.60
N ILE A 201 7.99 7.13 2.49
CA ILE A 201 8.30 8.45 1.91
C ILE A 201 7.01 9.17 1.52
N ARG A 202 6.11 8.49 0.79
CA ARG A 202 4.83 9.07 0.35
C ARG A 202 3.93 9.47 1.52
N TYR A 203 3.85 8.63 2.55
CA TYR A 203 3.11 8.96 3.78
C TYR A 203 3.74 10.15 4.51
N GLY A 204 5.07 10.19 4.62
CA GLY A 204 5.82 11.30 5.17
C GLY A 204 5.49 12.62 4.47
N ILE A 205 5.39 12.60 3.15
CA ILE A 205 4.98 13.77 2.33
C ILE A 205 3.55 14.21 2.67
N VAL A 206 2.58 13.29 2.71
CA VAL A 206 1.18 13.60 3.07
C VAL A 206 1.08 14.18 4.48
N ARG A 207 1.74 13.54 5.45
CA ARG A 207 1.78 13.99 6.85
C ARG A 207 2.42 15.35 6.99
N PHE A 208 3.49 15.61 6.24
CA PHE A 208 4.16 16.90 6.19
C PHE A 208 3.22 17.98 5.64
N ALA A 209 2.58 17.72 4.49
CA ALA A 209 1.63 18.66 3.89
C ALA A 209 0.46 18.99 4.85
N ASN A 210 -0.10 17.97 5.50
CA ASN A 210 -1.17 18.14 6.49
C ASN A 210 -0.74 18.97 7.71
N ARG A 211 0.48 18.77 8.23
CA ARG A 211 1.01 19.58 9.34
C ARG A 211 1.25 21.03 8.94
N GLN A 212 1.81 21.25 7.75
CA GLN A 212 2.08 22.60 7.26
C GLN A 212 0.79 23.38 7.01
N GLN A 213 -0.22 22.74 6.40
CA GLN A 213 -1.49 23.42 6.14
C GLN A 213 -2.20 23.85 7.43
N ASP A 214 -2.17 23.02 8.49
CA ASP A 214 -2.76 23.37 9.79
C ASP A 214 -2.00 24.49 10.50
N SER A 215 -0.69 24.59 10.28
CA SER A 215 0.15 25.62 10.91
C SER A 215 -0.15 27.03 10.39
N ILE A 216 -0.56 27.16 9.12
CA ILE A 216 -0.83 28.45 8.44
C ILE A 216 -1.82 29.31 9.24
N ARG A 217 -2.85 28.71 9.83
CA ARG A 217 -3.90 29.45 10.56
C ARG A 217 -3.50 29.90 11.96
N HIS A 218 -2.32 29.51 12.48
CA HIS A 218 -1.98 29.67 13.91
C HIS A 218 -0.81 30.61 14.19
N SER A 219 0.02 30.95 13.19
CA SER A 219 1.12 31.89 13.41
C SER A 219 1.45 32.72 12.16
N MET A 220 1.92 33.96 12.37
CA MET A 220 2.36 34.83 11.27
C MET A 220 3.53 34.24 10.49
N PHE A 221 4.47 33.61 11.20
CA PHE A 221 5.61 32.95 10.59
C PHE A 221 5.16 31.81 9.68
N SER A 222 4.28 30.94 10.16
CA SER A 222 3.71 29.85 9.36
C SER A 222 2.90 30.36 8.18
N PHE A 223 2.12 31.43 8.35
CA PHE A 223 1.37 32.06 7.25
C PHE A 223 2.30 32.55 6.12
N LEU A 224 3.47 33.11 6.46
CA LEU A 224 4.41 33.60 5.46
C LEU A 224 5.20 32.48 4.78
N PHE A 225 5.69 31.49 5.54
CA PHE A 225 6.66 30.52 5.04
C PHE A 225 6.07 29.16 4.65
N ALA A 226 5.02 28.67 5.33
CA ALA A 226 4.47 27.34 5.03
C ALA A 226 3.87 27.25 3.62
N PRO A 227 3.11 28.25 3.11
CA PRO A 227 2.64 28.25 1.72
C PRO A 227 3.79 28.21 0.70
N ILE A 228 4.84 29.02 0.91
CA ILE A 228 6.03 29.04 0.04
C ILE A 228 6.67 27.66 0.00
N LEU A 229 6.89 27.07 1.18
CA LEU A 229 7.52 25.76 1.30
C LEU A 229 6.69 24.70 0.57
N LEU A 230 5.36 24.68 0.77
CA LEU A 230 4.47 23.76 0.06
C LEU A 230 4.54 23.94 -1.46
N ILE A 231 4.54 25.18 -1.97
CA ILE A 231 4.63 25.45 -3.41
C ILE A 231 5.97 24.98 -3.99
N ILE A 232 7.09 25.27 -3.32
CA ILE A 232 8.43 24.90 -3.79
C ILE A 232 8.65 23.39 -3.74
N LEU A 233 8.15 22.72 -2.70
CA LEU A 233 8.31 21.26 -2.56
C LEU A 233 7.30 20.47 -3.41
N ALA A 234 6.21 21.09 -3.89
CA ALA A 234 5.21 20.44 -4.73
C ALA A 234 5.78 19.64 -5.92
N PRO A 235 6.68 20.18 -6.77
CA PRO A 235 7.28 19.41 -7.87
C PRO A 235 8.12 18.24 -7.37
N LEU A 236 8.87 18.40 -6.27
CA LEU A 236 9.64 17.33 -5.66
C LEU A 236 8.72 16.22 -5.12
N PHE A 237 7.63 16.59 -4.44
CA PHE A 237 6.63 15.65 -3.96
C PHE A 237 5.99 14.90 -5.11
N LEU A 238 5.61 15.58 -6.18
CA LEU A 238 5.05 14.95 -7.37
C LEU A 238 6.01 13.93 -7.97
N LEU A 239 7.29 14.27 -8.12
CA LEU A 239 8.32 13.35 -8.61
C LEU A 239 8.47 12.12 -7.71
N LEU A 240 8.57 12.32 -6.39
CA LEU A 240 8.72 11.22 -5.43
C LEU A 240 7.49 10.32 -5.35
N ILE A 241 6.28 10.88 -5.53
CA ILE A 241 5.04 10.09 -5.52
C ILE A 241 4.88 9.31 -6.82
N LEU A 242 5.34 9.84 -7.96
CA LEU A 242 5.31 9.15 -9.25
C LEU A 242 6.28 7.96 -9.34
N LEU A 243 7.20 7.77 -8.39
CA LEU A 243 8.06 6.59 -8.35
C LEU A 243 7.21 5.31 -8.23
N PRO A 244 7.17 4.42 -9.23
CA PRO A 244 6.31 3.26 -9.19
C PRO A 244 6.70 2.34 -8.04
N LYS A 245 5.70 1.82 -7.32
CA LYS A 245 5.89 0.71 -6.38
C LYS A 245 5.32 -0.57 -6.95
N PHE A 246 6.07 -1.65 -6.83
CA PHE A 246 5.67 -2.94 -7.39
C PHE A 246 4.77 -3.72 -6.43
N THR A 247 4.97 -3.60 -5.12
CA THR A 247 4.21 -4.40 -4.14
C THR A 247 3.42 -3.53 -3.16
N THR A 248 2.51 -4.12 -2.40
CA THR A 248 1.76 -3.42 -1.34
C THR A 248 1.79 -4.26 -0.09
N ASP A 249 1.69 -3.60 1.07
CA ASP A 249 1.22 -4.23 2.30
C ASP A 249 -0.24 -4.67 2.08
N VAL A 250 -0.32 -5.88 1.55
CA VAL A 250 -1.42 -6.85 1.47
C VAL A 250 -2.14 -7.12 2.77
N ASP A 251 -2.48 -6.16 3.64
CA ASP A 251 -3.24 -6.49 4.85
C ASP A 251 -4.68 -6.80 4.48
N ILE A 252 -4.91 -8.11 4.35
CA ILE A 252 -6.23 -8.74 4.37
C ILE A 252 -6.85 -8.31 5.69
N GLU A 253 -7.80 -7.37 5.64
CA GLU A 253 -8.74 -7.18 6.74
C GLU A 253 -9.32 -8.54 7.11
N VAL A 254 -9.03 -9.00 8.33
CA VAL A 254 -9.70 -10.11 9.00
C VAL A 254 -10.92 -9.52 9.72
#